data_AF-A0A3M1MUD5-F1
#
_entry.id   AF-A0A3M1MUD5-F1
#
_cell.length_a   1.000
_cell.length_b   1.000
_cell.length_c   1.000
_cell.angle_alpha   90.00
_cell.angle_beta   90.00
_cell.angle_gamma   90.00
#
_symmetry.space_group_name_H-M   'P 1'
#
loop_
_entity.id
_entity.type
_entity.pdbx_description
1 polymer ?
#
loop_
_entity_poly.entity_id
_entity_poly.type
_entity_poly.pdbx_seq_one_letter_code
_entity_poly.pdbx_strand_id
1 'polypeptide(L)'
;MKKTFAVVLALLGVALLTTAALAAPNAAAPATQHAAPALQEGQEGCLSCHQGIENIRDPESAMMKQIMAQGECTTCHAGDPSVTGTPDDAEAVAAAHGGDTGEFYPDPGSPWVADKTCGKCHTDYNYALIRSLMNTEAGKIQGNLWAWGVQGKYGEGRTVKYGNYTLDDEDGATPIFGTDAYKQYMEAMVAAFPDQFPAHLDKLPVPTVDEIVQDPSLAAFTYQVNQCQRCHVGTPPRSKRGDWRGMGCSACHMPYSNEGYYEGGDPTIPTDQPGHPLVHEIQGTREARNGIPVETCNSCHNRGKRIGVSYEGIMEFPYGTPFDEQGGKQPKLHTKQYLYIADDLHHSQESRPENPEGGMLCQDCHTSIEMHGDGNIPGTTLGQVEIECADCHGTPDAYPWELPLGYGEEAFGQISSEGRGVTNQLPANLLNGTVYDPEDGYLLTARGNPFGNVVRRGDQVILHSATGRDYFVPVLKDIKQKGTWESPDAEVAMDKVGTHMDNMECYACHSNWAPQCYGCHVTADYSDGKSGTDWVAVGNSFAAGQGDMSLKTPGKISEGRAYLRWENPILGVNGEGRV
;
A
#
# COMPACT_ATOMS: atom_id res chain seq x y z
N MET A 1 -2.65 63.02 -40.59
CA MET A 1 -3.21 63.11 -41.96
C MET A 1 -2.16 62.65 -42.97
N LYS A 2 -2.47 61.55 -43.68
CA LYS A 2 -1.98 61.11 -45.01
C LYS A 2 -0.48 61.25 -45.34
N LYS A 3 0.22 60.13 -45.59
CA LYS A 3 0.36 59.53 -46.93
C LYS A 3 1.24 58.26 -46.91
N THR A 4 0.59 57.18 -47.30
CA THR A 4 1.04 55.96 -48.00
C THR A 4 2.36 56.04 -48.78
N PHE A 5 3.19 55.00 -48.62
CA PHE A 5 4.00 54.41 -49.69
C PHE A 5 3.89 52.89 -49.61
N ALA A 6 3.48 52.27 -50.71
CA ALA A 6 3.46 50.83 -50.94
C ALA A 6 4.67 50.47 -51.79
N VAL A 7 5.44 49.44 -51.43
CA VAL A 7 6.35 48.73 -52.35
C VAL A 7 6.49 47.25 -51.94
N VAL A 8 5.85 46.41 -52.76
CA VAL A 8 6.33 45.14 -53.37
C VAL A 8 6.83 44.01 -52.45
N LEU A 9 5.97 43.00 -52.32
CA LEU A 9 6.32 41.60 -52.09
C LEU A 9 7.18 41.06 -53.25
N ALA A 10 8.31 40.41 -52.94
CA ALA A 10 8.71 39.14 -53.55
C ALA A 10 10.02 38.59 -52.92
N LEU A 11 9.95 37.31 -52.53
CA LEU A 11 11.02 36.32 -52.47
C LEU A 11 12.08 36.41 -51.36
N LEU A 12 11.98 35.51 -50.38
CA LEU A 12 12.78 34.27 -50.36
C LEU A 12 12.38 33.41 -49.17
N GLY A 13 11.90 32.20 -49.48
CA GLY A 13 11.58 31.19 -48.48
C GLY A 13 12.85 30.58 -47.91
N VAL A 14 12.86 30.46 -46.59
CA VAL A 14 13.47 29.34 -45.88
C VAL A 14 12.48 28.95 -44.80
N ALA A 15 11.79 27.83 -45.03
CA ALA A 15 10.91 27.22 -44.06
C ALA A 15 11.77 26.62 -42.94
N LEU A 16 11.84 27.29 -41.80
CA LEU A 16 12.19 26.66 -40.53
C LEU A 16 10.91 26.06 -39.95
N LEU A 17 10.66 24.79 -40.32
CA LEU A 17 9.75 23.91 -39.61
C LEU A 17 10.31 23.71 -38.19
N THR A 18 9.86 24.54 -37.26
CA THR A 18 9.93 24.23 -35.84
C THR A 18 8.71 23.36 -35.53
N THR A 19 8.87 22.05 -35.66
CA THR A 19 7.96 21.09 -35.05
C THR A 19 8.13 21.21 -33.54
N ALA A 20 7.28 22.03 -32.92
CA ALA A 20 7.00 21.88 -31.50
C ALA A 20 6.43 20.47 -31.33
N ALA A 21 7.24 19.56 -30.80
CA ALA A 21 6.78 18.28 -30.31
C ALA A 21 5.86 18.58 -29.13
N LEU A 22 4.55 18.61 -29.42
CA LEU A 22 3.51 18.54 -28.42
C LEU A 22 3.70 17.20 -27.70
N ALA A 23 4.17 17.26 -26.45
CA ALA A 23 4.15 16.12 -25.55
C ALA A 23 2.71 15.63 -25.48
N ALA A 24 2.45 14.47 -26.05
CA ALA A 24 1.23 13.73 -25.82
C ALA A 24 1.13 13.43 -24.31
N PRO A 25 -0.07 13.40 -23.71
CA PRO A 25 -0.21 12.84 -22.38
C PRO A 25 0.38 11.44 -22.40
N ASN A 26 1.25 11.14 -21.44
CA ASN A 26 1.88 9.83 -21.24
C ASN A 26 0.85 8.73 -21.55
N ALA A 27 1.00 8.10 -22.72
CA ALA A 27 0.47 6.76 -22.90
C ALA A 27 1.16 5.95 -21.80
N ALA A 28 0.37 5.37 -20.90
CA ALA A 28 0.86 4.37 -19.97
C ALA A 28 1.81 3.46 -20.76
N ALA A 29 3.04 3.29 -20.25
CA ALA A 29 3.94 2.30 -20.79
C ALA A 29 3.13 1.02 -20.98
N PRO A 30 3.15 0.38 -22.17
CA PRO A 30 2.38 -0.83 -22.37
C PRO A 30 2.78 -1.79 -21.26
N ALA A 31 1.80 -2.20 -20.44
CA ALA A 31 1.98 -3.32 -19.55
C ALA A 31 2.65 -4.40 -20.40
N THR A 32 3.84 -4.85 -19.98
CA THR A 32 4.55 -5.93 -20.66
C THR A 32 3.53 -7.01 -20.94
N GLN A 33 3.28 -7.29 -22.22
CA GLN A 33 2.32 -8.26 -22.71
C GLN A 33 2.76 -9.67 -22.27
N HIS A 34 2.57 -9.97 -21.00
CA HIS A 34 2.28 -11.32 -20.56
C HIS A 34 0.76 -11.39 -20.55
N ALA A 35 0.16 -11.61 -21.72
CA ALA A 35 -1.16 -12.21 -21.71
C ALA A 35 -0.98 -13.51 -20.92
N ALA A 36 -1.57 -13.58 -19.73
CA ALA A 36 -1.43 -14.74 -18.87
C ALA A 36 -1.84 -15.96 -19.71
N PRO A 37 -1.03 -17.02 -19.76
CA PRO A 37 -1.42 -18.21 -20.49
C PRO A 37 -2.77 -18.68 -19.92
N ALA A 38 -3.80 -18.75 -20.77
CA ALA A 38 -5.09 -19.30 -20.37
C ALA A 38 -4.93 -20.79 -20.06
N LEU A 39 -5.71 -21.30 -19.11
CA LEU A 39 -5.91 -22.74 -19.02
C LEU A 39 -6.48 -23.24 -20.35
N GLN A 40 -5.99 -24.39 -20.85
CA GLN A 40 -6.39 -24.91 -22.17
C GLN A 40 -7.92 -25.06 -22.25
N GLU A 41 -8.49 -24.86 -23.44
CA GLU A 41 -9.90 -25.19 -23.72
C GLU A 41 -10.21 -26.61 -23.22
N GLY A 42 -11.15 -26.73 -22.27
CA GLY A 42 -11.52 -28.00 -21.65
C GLY A 42 -13.03 -28.11 -21.53
N GLN A 43 -13.60 -29.28 -21.85
CA GLN A 43 -15.03 -29.55 -21.68
C GLN A 43 -15.36 -30.23 -20.33
N GLU A 44 -14.38 -30.34 -19.43
CA GLU A 44 -14.51 -31.06 -18.17
C GLU A 44 -14.27 -30.13 -16.97
N GLY A 45 -14.97 -30.41 -15.87
CA GLY A 45 -14.98 -29.63 -14.64
C GLY A 45 -15.34 -28.15 -14.80
N CYS A 46 -14.70 -27.30 -13.98
CA CYS A 46 -14.97 -25.86 -13.90
C CYS A 46 -14.81 -25.15 -15.26
N LEU A 47 -13.86 -25.62 -16.08
CA LEU A 47 -13.58 -25.07 -17.40
C LEU A 47 -14.70 -25.32 -18.41
N SER A 48 -15.68 -26.19 -18.12
CA SER A 48 -16.87 -26.32 -18.97
C SER A 48 -17.67 -25.02 -19.10
N CYS A 49 -17.70 -24.22 -18.03
CA CYS A 49 -18.30 -22.89 -17.98
C CYS A 49 -17.26 -21.76 -18.09
N HIS A 50 -16.15 -21.86 -17.35
CA HIS A 50 -15.12 -20.83 -17.22
C HIS A 50 -14.01 -20.96 -18.28
N GLN A 51 -14.42 -21.10 -19.55
CA GLN A 51 -13.47 -21.31 -20.66
C GLN A 51 -12.61 -20.07 -20.87
N GLY A 52 -11.28 -20.24 -20.94
CA GLY A 52 -10.38 -19.11 -21.18
C GLY A 52 -10.00 -18.31 -19.92
N ILE A 53 -10.42 -18.74 -18.72
CA ILE A 53 -9.88 -18.20 -17.47
C ILE A 53 -8.35 -18.35 -17.43
N GLU A 54 -7.68 -17.32 -16.93
CA GLU A 54 -6.22 -17.30 -16.84
C GLU A 54 -5.69 -18.33 -15.83
N ASN A 55 -4.52 -18.90 -16.10
CA ASN A 55 -3.75 -19.55 -15.05
C ASN A 55 -3.41 -18.51 -13.97
N ILE A 56 -3.72 -18.82 -12.70
CA ILE A 56 -3.48 -17.91 -11.58
C ILE A 56 -1.99 -17.56 -11.37
N ARG A 57 -1.10 -18.44 -11.84
CA ARG A 57 0.37 -18.32 -11.84
C ARG A 57 0.95 -19.00 -13.08
N ASP A 58 2.20 -18.71 -13.40
CA ASP A 58 2.95 -19.45 -14.43
C ASP A 58 2.83 -20.98 -14.19
N PRO A 59 2.38 -21.78 -15.19
CA PRO A 59 2.27 -23.23 -15.09
C PRO A 59 3.54 -23.95 -14.62
N GLU A 60 4.71 -23.39 -14.91
CA GLU A 60 5.99 -23.96 -14.51
C GLU A 60 6.43 -23.55 -13.11
N SER A 61 5.75 -22.59 -12.48
CA SER A 61 6.06 -22.15 -11.12
C SER A 61 5.83 -23.26 -10.09
N ALA A 62 6.61 -23.25 -9.01
CA ALA A 62 6.44 -24.18 -7.91
C ALA A 62 5.05 -24.07 -7.27
N MET A 63 4.53 -22.84 -7.14
CA MET A 63 3.19 -22.57 -6.62
C MET A 63 2.12 -23.21 -7.50
N MET A 64 2.16 -23.01 -8.82
CA MET A 64 1.15 -23.60 -9.72
C MET A 64 1.21 -25.13 -9.70
N LYS A 65 2.40 -25.72 -9.68
CA LYS A 65 2.57 -27.18 -9.56
C LYS A 65 1.94 -27.74 -8.27
N GLN A 66 2.07 -27.03 -7.15
CA GLN A 66 1.41 -27.40 -5.90
C GLN A 66 -0.12 -27.24 -5.97
N ILE A 67 -0.61 -26.16 -6.56
CA ILE A 67 -2.05 -25.91 -6.77
C ILE A 67 -2.66 -27.04 -7.61
N MET A 68 -2.03 -27.40 -8.73
CA MET A 68 -2.49 -28.49 -9.59
C MET A 68 -2.54 -29.83 -8.84
N ALA A 69 -1.56 -30.10 -7.97
CA ALA A 69 -1.52 -31.32 -7.17
C ALA A 69 -2.60 -31.38 -6.08
N GLN A 70 -3.20 -30.23 -5.70
CA GLN A 70 -4.19 -30.12 -4.63
C GLN A 70 -5.63 -29.90 -5.10
N GLY A 71 -5.89 -29.99 -6.41
CA GLY A 71 -7.23 -29.85 -6.99
C GLY A 71 -7.48 -28.54 -7.73
N GLU A 72 -6.41 -27.85 -8.15
CA GLU A 72 -6.45 -26.66 -9.01
C GLU A 72 -7.41 -25.60 -8.46
N CYS A 73 -8.53 -25.32 -9.14
CA CYS A 73 -9.52 -24.30 -8.77
C CYS A 73 -10.08 -24.55 -7.37
N THR A 74 -10.36 -25.82 -7.04
CA THR A 74 -11.03 -26.21 -5.79
C THR A 74 -10.11 -26.09 -4.57
N THR A 75 -8.79 -26.00 -4.79
CA THR A 75 -7.82 -25.71 -3.73
C THR A 75 -8.14 -24.40 -3.03
N CYS A 76 -8.53 -23.39 -3.80
CA CYS A 76 -8.82 -22.04 -3.34
C CYS A 76 -10.32 -21.76 -3.28
N HIS A 77 -11.07 -22.10 -4.32
CA HIS A 77 -12.48 -21.74 -4.45
C HIS A 77 -13.44 -22.77 -3.85
N ALA A 78 -12.94 -23.96 -3.48
CA ALA A 78 -13.77 -25.12 -3.15
C ALA A 78 -14.76 -25.44 -4.30
N GLY A 79 -16.02 -25.82 -4.01
CA GLY A 79 -16.96 -26.29 -5.04
C GLY A 79 -16.75 -27.74 -5.50
N ASP A 80 -17.53 -28.16 -6.50
CA ASP A 80 -17.52 -29.52 -7.05
C ASP A 80 -17.05 -29.54 -8.51
N PRO A 81 -15.81 -30.01 -8.79
CA PRO A 81 -15.24 -30.04 -10.12
C PRO A 81 -15.78 -31.20 -10.98
N SER A 82 -16.65 -32.06 -10.44
CA SER A 82 -17.29 -33.13 -11.21
C SER A 82 -18.54 -32.65 -11.96
N VAL A 83 -19.08 -31.51 -11.58
CA VAL A 83 -20.22 -30.88 -12.26
C VAL A 83 -19.73 -30.15 -13.50
N THR A 84 -20.38 -30.43 -14.63
CA THR A 84 -20.13 -29.76 -15.92
C THR A 84 -21.42 -29.18 -16.48
N GLY A 85 -21.32 -28.16 -17.32
CA GLY A 85 -22.51 -27.56 -17.92
C GLY A 85 -22.21 -26.32 -18.75
N THR A 86 -23.23 -25.46 -18.85
CA THR A 86 -23.10 -24.14 -19.46
C THR A 86 -23.42 -23.06 -18.43
N PRO A 87 -22.85 -21.85 -18.54
CA PRO A 87 -23.11 -20.76 -17.60
C PRO A 87 -24.59 -20.38 -17.44
N ASP A 88 -25.43 -20.68 -18.43
CA ASP A 88 -26.88 -20.42 -18.42
C ASP A 88 -27.71 -21.48 -17.66
N ASP A 89 -27.09 -22.61 -17.26
CA ASP A 89 -27.75 -23.66 -16.49
C ASP A 89 -27.62 -23.39 -14.99
N ALA A 90 -28.63 -22.70 -14.43
CA ALA A 90 -28.63 -22.30 -13.03
C ALA A 90 -28.54 -23.47 -12.04
N GLU A 91 -29.04 -24.66 -12.38
CA GLU A 91 -28.96 -25.85 -11.51
C GLU A 91 -27.54 -26.40 -11.49
N ALA A 92 -26.92 -26.52 -12.67
CA ALA A 92 -25.52 -26.94 -12.79
C ALA A 92 -24.57 -25.92 -12.13
N VAL A 93 -24.79 -24.62 -12.34
CA VAL A 93 -24.01 -23.55 -11.70
C VAL A 93 -24.12 -23.63 -10.17
N ALA A 94 -25.33 -23.79 -9.64
CA ALA A 94 -25.52 -23.93 -8.20
C ALA A 94 -24.80 -25.18 -7.67
N ALA A 95 -24.95 -26.34 -8.33
CA ALA A 95 -24.30 -27.58 -7.91
C ALA A 95 -22.76 -27.48 -7.95
N ALA A 96 -22.19 -26.90 -9.02
CA ALA A 96 -20.74 -26.70 -9.15
C ALA A 96 -20.19 -25.78 -8.05
N HIS A 97 -20.94 -24.76 -7.65
CA HIS A 97 -20.57 -23.85 -6.55
C HIS A 97 -21.04 -24.35 -5.17
N GLY A 98 -21.15 -25.66 -4.98
CA GLY A 98 -21.41 -26.29 -3.68
C GLY A 98 -22.88 -26.60 -3.38
N GLY A 99 -23.82 -26.19 -4.23
CA GLY A 99 -25.25 -26.41 -4.04
C GLY A 99 -25.76 -25.89 -2.69
N ASP A 100 -26.71 -26.60 -2.09
CA ASP A 100 -27.26 -26.24 -0.77
C ASP A 100 -26.37 -26.68 0.41
N THR A 101 -25.27 -27.41 0.16
CA THR A 101 -24.51 -28.14 1.20
C THR A 101 -23.00 -27.86 1.25
N GLY A 102 -22.44 -27.19 0.25
CA GLY A 102 -21.00 -27.09 0.01
C GLY A 102 -20.42 -25.70 0.24
N GLU A 103 -19.12 -25.65 0.51
CA GLU A 103 -18.35 -24.42 0.61
C GLU A 103 -17.91 -23.98 -0.80
N PHE A 104 -18.22 -22.74 -1.20
CA PHE A 104 -17.61 -22.06 -2.35
C PHE A 104 -17.13 -20.69 -1.90
N TYR A 105 -15.94 -20.29 -2.35
CA TYR A 105 -15.29 -19.05 -1.93
C TYR A 105 -15.11 -18.12 -3.15
N PRO A 106 -15.99 -17.13 -3.33
CA PRO A 106 -15.86 -16.17 -4.44
C PRO A 106 -14.58 -15.33 -4.36
N ASP A 107 -14.18 -14.94 -3.15
CA ASP A 107 -12.90 -14.28 -2.87
C ASP A 107 -12.09 -15.14 -1.89
N PRO A 108 -11.26 -16.08 -2.39
CA PRO A 108 -10.51 -16.98 -1.55
C PRO A 108 -9.41 -16.27 -0.74
N GLY A 109 -9.01 -15.05 -1.11
CA GLY A 109 -8.02 -14.27 -0.35
C GLY A 109 -8.61 -13.47 0.81
N SER A 110 -9.94 -13.48 0.99
CA SER A 110 -10.60 -12.82 2.13
C SER A 110 -10.07 -13.37 3.45
N PRO A 111 -9.75 -12.53 4.46
CA PRO A 111 -9.14 -13.00 5.71
C PRO A 111 -10.09 -13.89 6.53
N TRP A 112 -11.39 -13.87 6.20
CA TRP A 112 -12.43 -14.65 6.87
C TRP A 112 -12.53 -16.10 6.37
N VAL A 113 -11.85 -16.43 5.27
CA VAL A 113 -11.75 -17.79 4.73
C VAL A 113 -10.32 -18.18 4.36
N ALA A 114 -9.36 -17.24 4.50
CA ALA A 114 -7.98 -17.43 4.07
C ALA A 114 -7.28 -18.60 4.78
N ASP A 115 -7.69 -18.95 6.00
CA ASP A 115 -7.21 -20.14 6.72
C ASP A 115 -7.54 -21.45 5.98
N LYS A 116 -8.67 -21.48 5.25
CA LYS A 116 -9.13 -22.61 4.44
C LYS A 116 -8.62 -22.59 3.00
N THR A 117 -7.95 -21.53 2.58
CA THR A 117 -7.50 -21.34 1.19
C THR A 117 -5.97 -21.14 1.16
N CYS A 118 -5.49 -19.90 1.24
CA CYS A 118 -4.07 -19.53 1.22
C CYS A 118 -3.31 -20.15 2.40
N GLY A 119 -3.94 -20.20 3.57
CA GLY A 119 -3.39 -20.70 4.83
C GLY A 119 -3.09 -22.19 4.86
N LYS A 120 -3.57 -22.96 3.87
CA LYS A 120 -3.16 -24.36 3.64
C LYS A 120 -1.67 -24.50 3.35
N CYS A 121 -1.08 -23.48 2.71
CA CYS A 121 0.34 -23.46 2.32
C CYS A 121 1.11 -22.31 3.01
N HIS A 122 0.44 -21.21 3.33
CA HIS A 122 1.01 -20.01 3.94
C HIS A 122 0.51 -19.85 5.37
N THR A 123 0.90 -20.80 6.23
CA THR A 123 0.52 -20.81 7.65
C THR A 123 0.88 -19.48 8.32
N ASP A 124 0.06 -19.08 9.30
CA ASP A 124 0.24 -17.90 10.16
C ASP A 124 0.11 -16.52 9.48
N TYR A 125 0.18 -16.43 8.14
CA TYR A 125 -0.02 -15.16 7.44
C TYR A 125 -1.41 -14.57 7.65
N ASN A 126 -2.46 -15.40 7.70
CA ASN A 126 -3.81 -14.90 8.01
C ASN A 126 -3.91 -14.40 9.46
N TYR A 127 -3.28 -15.11 10.40
CA TYR A 127 -3.22 -14.72 11.80
C TYR A 127 -2.54 -13.35 11.98
N ALA A 128 -1.39 -13.14 11.31
CA ALA A 128 -0.66 -11.89 11.33
C ALA A 128 -1.45 -10.76 10.64
N LEU A 129 -2.05 -11.03 9.47
CA LEU A 129 -2.79 -10.02 8.70
C LEU A 129 -3.99 -9.48 9.48
N ILE A 130 -4.69 -10.35 10.23
CA ILE A 130 -5.82 -9.94 11.06
C ILE A 130 -5.39 -8.91 12.13
N ARG A 131 -4.15 -9.01 12.64
CA ARG A 131 -3.58 -8.15 13.71
C ARG A 131 -2.82 -6.93 13.18
N SER A 132 -2.41 -6.96 11.91
CA SER A 132 -1.67 -5.86 11.29
C SER A 132 -2.48 -4.57 11.17
N LEU A 133 -1.83 -3.41 11.03
CA LEU A 133 -2.50 -2.12 10.81
C LEU A 133 -3.33 -2.10 9.52
N MET A 134 -3.02 -2.96 8.54
CA MET A 134 -3.81 -3.06 7.31
C MET A 134 -5.22 -3.58 7.58
N ASN A 135 -5.44 -4.31 8.68
CA ASN A 135 -6.77 -4.77 9.09
C ASN A 135 -7.31 -4.03 10.32
N THR A 136 -6.50 -3.83 11.36
CA THR A 136 -6.98 -3.23 12.62
C THR A 136 -7.16 -1.72 12.50
N GLU A 137 -6.30 -1.07 11.71
CA GLU A 137 -6.16 0.38 11.56
C GLU A 137 -6.05 1.13 12.90
N ALA A 138 -5.56 0.46 13.95
CA ALA A 138 -5.56 0.94 15.33
C ALA A 138 -4.88 2.31 15.47
N GLY A 139 -3.70 2.52 14.89
CA GLY A 139 -3.02 3.82 14.98
C GLY A 139 -3.78 4.98 14.31
N LYS A 140 -4.49 4.71 13.21
CA LYS A 140 -5.29 5.72 12.51
C LYS A 140 -6.53 6.10 13.30
N ILE A 141 -7.20 5.12 13.91
CA ILE A 141 -8.36 5.35 14.78
C ILE A 141 -7.95 6.27 15.94
N GLN A 142 -6.88 5.91 16.63
CA GLN A 142 -6.46 6.56 17.87
C GLN A 142 -6.05 8.01 17.58
N GLY A 143 -5.30 8.23 16.49
CA GLY A 143 -4.95 9.57 16.03
C GLY A 143 -6.17 10.46 15.79
N ASN A 144 -7.25 9.93 15.19
CA ASN A 144 -8.50 10.68 15.01
C ASN A 144 -9.20 10.96 16.35
N LEU A 145 -9.31 9.96 17.23
CA LEU A 145 -9.96 10.12 18.53
C LEU A 145 -9.22 11.14 19.42
N TRP A 146 -7.88 11.16 19.39
CA TRP A 146 -7.10 12.17 20.11
C TRP A 146 -7.25 13.57 19.52
N ALA A 147 -7.20 13.70 18.19
CA ALA A 147 -7.35 15.00 17.51
C ALA A 147 -8.71 15.65 17.79
N TRP A 148 -9.75 14.83 18.01
CA TRP A 148 -11.09 15.29 18.39
C TRP A 148 -11.31 15.39 19.90
N GLY A 149 -10.34 14.98 20.72
CA GLY A 149 -10.41 15.05 22.19
C GLY A 149 -11.24 13.97 22.87
N VAL A 150 -11.57 12.88 22.16
CA VAL A 150 -12.40 11.77 22.65
C VAL A 150 -11.65 10.91 23.68
N GLN A 151 -10.38 10.58 23.41
CA GLN A 151 -9.53 9.79 24.31
C GLN A 151 -8.57 10.68 25.11
N GLY A 152 -9.12 11.70 25.78
CA GLY A 152 -8.34 12.69 26.52
C GLY A 152 -7.91 13.89 25.68
N LYS A 153 -7.43 14.94 26.36
CA LYS A 153 -6.84 16.11 25.70
C LYS A 153 -5.39 15.79 25.31
N TYR A 154 -4.83 16.53 24.35
CA TYR A 154 -3.43 16.42 23.94
C TYR A 154 -2.48 16.21 25.14
N GLY A 155 -1.95 14.98 25.29
CA GLY A 155 -1.00 14.63 26.36
C GLY A 155 -1.48 13.59 27.38
N GLU A 156 -2.77 13.26 27.43
CA GLU A 156 -3.35 12.23 28.31
C GLU A 156 -4.03 11.13 27.46
N GLY A 157 -4.10 9.88 27.93
CA GLY A 157 -4.94 8.84 27.30
C GLY A 157 -4.44 8.28 25.95
N ARG A 158 -3.12 8.13 25.79
CA ARG A 158 -2.50 7.62 24.54
C ARG A 158 -2.51 6.09 24.37
N THR A 159 -3.20 5.37 25.25
CA THR A 159 -3.35 3.92 25.14
C THR A 159 -4.19 3.56 23.92
N VAL A 160 -3.63 2.69 23.09
CA VAL A 160 -4.27 2.13 21.91
C VAL A 160 -5.33 1.14 22.38
N LYS A 161 -6.60 1.46 22.12
CA LYS A 161 -7.75 0.71 22.65
C LYS A 161 -8.63 0.10 21.57
N TYR A 162 -8.80 0.81 20.46
CA TYR A 162 -9.82 0.46 19.48
C TYR A 162 -9.21 -0.05 18.17
N GLY A 163 -9.86 -1.06 17.59
CA GLY A 163 -9.61 -1.56 16.24
C GLY A 163 -10.91 -1.67 15.45
N ASN A 164 -10.82 -2.10 14.19
CA ASN A 164 -12.01 -2.45 13.40
C ASN A 164 -12.74 -3.70 13.93
N TYR A 165 -12.09 -4.50 14.76
CA TYR A 165 -12.60 -5.76 15.31
C TYR A 165 -12.23 -5.85 16.80
N THR A 166 -13.03 -6.60 17.57
CA THR A 166 -12.57 -7.06 18.88
C THR A 166 -11.57 -8.17 18.65
N LEU A 167 -10.36 -8.03 19.18
CA LEU A 167 -9.24 -8.90 18.86
C LEU A 167 -8.29 -9.01 20.05
N ASP A 168 -7.83 -10.23 20.32
CA ASP A 168 -6.81 -10.53 21.32
C ASP A 168 -5.49 -10.91 20.64
N ASP A 169 -4.40 -10.50 21.26
CA ASP A 169 -3.06 -11.00 20.97
C ASP A 169 -2.77 -12.19 21.89
N GLU A 170 -2.84 -13.41 21.35
CA GLU A 170 -2.84 -14.64 22.15
C GLU A 170 -1.44 -15.24 22.35
N ASP A 171 -0.45 -14.85 21.54
CA ASP A 171 0.89 -15.43 21.52
C ASP A 171 1.92 -14.63 22.36
N GLY A 172 1.55 -13.45 22.83
CA GLY A 172 2.35 -12.63 23.75
C GLY A 172 2.93 -11.40 23.08
N ALA A 173 4.13 -10.97 23.49
CA ALA A 173 4.80 -9.79 22.94
C ALA A 173 5.88 -10.14 21.91
N THR A 174 6.11 -11.44 21.68
CA THR A 174 7.17 -11.92 20.81
C THR A 174 6.59 -12.19 19.42
N PRO A 175 7.05 -11.49 18.37
CA PRO A 175 6.55 -11.73 17.03
C PRO A 175 6.75 -13.17 16.56
N ILE A 176 5.80 -13.67 15.77
CA ILE A 176 5.89 -15.02 15.17
C ILE A 176 6.84 -15.00 13.98
N PHE A 177 6.91 -13.89 13.25
CA PHE A 177 7.85 -13.67 12.15
C PHE A 177 9.10 -12.86 12.56
N GLY A 178 10.11 -12.88 11.70
CA GLY A 178 11.36 -12.13 11.88
C GLY A 178 12.52 -12.93 12.46
N THR A 179 13.71 -12.33 12.44
CA THR A 179 14.93 -12.90 13.02
C THR A 179 14.92 -12.86 14.55
N ASP A 180 15.82 -13.58 15.21
CA ASP A 180 15.97 -13.50 16.67
C ASP A 180 16.31 -12.06 17.13
N ALA A 181 17.10 -11.33 16.34
CA ALA A 181 17.44 -9.93 16.61
C ALA A 181 16.19 -9.03 16.54
N TYR A 182 15.36 -9.22 15.51
CA TYR A 182 14.09 -8.52 15.38
C TYR A 182 13.15 -8.80 16.54
N LYS A 183 13.00 -10.07 16.93
CA LYS A 183 12.13 -10.46 18.05
C LYS A 183 12.58 -9.82 19.36
N GLN A 184 13.88 -9.85 19.66
CA GLN A 184 14.45 -9.17 20.83
C GLN A 184 14.21 -7.65 20.78
N TYR A 185 14.29 -7.05 19.59
CA TYR A 185 14.02 -5.63 19.39
C TYR A 185 12.56 -5.28 19.66
N MET A 186 11.64 -6.02 19.07
CA MET A 186 10.22 -5.80 19.27
C MET A 186 9.80 -6.03 20.72
N GLU A 187 10.33 -7.05 21.40
CA GLU A 187 10.09 -7.25 22.84
C GLU A 187 10.53 -6.05 23.69
N ALA A 188 11.71 -5.48 23.40
CA ALA A 188 12.21 -4.29 24.09
C ALA A 188 11.32 -3.06 23.81
N MET A 189 10.89 -2.89 22.55
CA MET A 189 9.99 -1.81 22.14
C MET A 189 8.62 -1.93 22.80
N VAL A 190 8.02 -3.13 22.84
CA VAL A 190 6.75 -3.41 23.52
C VAL A 190 6.87 -3.09 25.02
N ALA A 191 7.98 -3.49 25.65
CA ALA A 191 8.23 -3.20 27.06
C ALA A 191 8.39 -1.70 27.35
N ALA A 192 8.98 -0.93 26.42
CA ALA A 192 9.16 0.51 26.54
C ALA A 192 7.87 1.30 26.28
N PHE A 193 7.01 0.81 25.38
CA PHE A 193 5.79 1.51 24.94
C PHE A 193 4.55 0.60 24.98
N PRO A 194 4.19 0.02 26.14
CA PRO A 194 3.08 -0.94 26.24
C PRO A 194 1.74 -0.35 25.80
N ASP A 195 1.55 0.97 25.95
CA ASP A 195 0.36 1.67 25.48
C ASP A 195 0.19 1.67 23.95
N GLN A 196 1.27 1.40 23.19
CA GLN A 196 1.27 1.38 21.73
C GLN A 196 1.25 -0.05 21.16
N PHE A 197 1.33 -1.07 22.00
CA PHE A 197 1.29 -2.50 21.63
C PHE A 197 0.28 -3.23 22.52
N PRO A 198 -1.02 -2.99 22.31
CA PRO A 198 -2.04 -3.56 23.17
C PRO A 198 -2.19 -5.06 22.92
N ALA A 199 -2.29 -5.84 23.99
CA ALA A 199 -2.66 -7.26 23.89
C ALA A 199 -4.16 -7.48 23.53
N HIS A 200 -4.96 -6.41 23.54
CA HIS A 200 -6.38 -6.46 23.23
C HIS A 200 -6.86 -5.17 22.57
N LEU A 201 -7.68 -5.32 21.52
CA LEU A 201 -8.44 -4.23 20.93
C LEU A 201 -9.93 -4.45 21.13
N ASP A 202 -10.61 -3.40 21.58
CA ASP A 202 -12.06 -3.31 21.50
C ASP A 202 -12.47 -2.93 20.06
N LYS A 203 -13.56 -3.51 19.56
CA LYS A 203 -14.19 -2.99 18.34
C LYS A 203 -14.56 -1.51 18.53
N LEU A 204 -14.27 -0.69 17.53
CA LEU A 204 -14.63 0.72 17.49
C LEU A 204 -16.15 0.90 17.75
N PRO A 205 -16.56 1.64 18.80
CA PRO A 205 -17.96 1.85 19.10
C PRO A 205 -18.61 2.84 18.12
N VAL A 206 -19.94 2.75 18.03
CA VAL A 206 -20.78 3.72 17.32
C VAL A 206 -21.70 4.39 18.34
N PRO A 207 -21.41 5.63 18.75
CA PRO A 207 -22.28 6.39 19.63
C PRO A 207 -23.64 6.67 19.00
N THR A 208 -24.66 6.81 19.85
CA THR A 208 -25.99 7.26 19.47
C THR A 208 -26.00 8.76 19.16
N VAL A 209 -27.00 9.21 18.41
CA VAL A 209 -27.17 10.65 18.12
C VAL A 209 -27.37 11.45 19.40
N ASP A 210 -28.08 10.91 20.40
CA ASP A 210 -28.31 11.59 21.68
C ASP A 210 -27.00 11.78 22.46
N GLU A 211 -26.10 10.79 22.45
CA GLU A 211 -24.76 10.92 23.04
C GLU A 211 -23.92 11.98 22.29
N ILE A 212 -23.99 12.02 20.96
CA ILE A 212 -23.28 13.02 20.14
C ILE A 212 -23.82 14.44 20.38
N VAL A 213 -25.11 14.59 20.64
CA VAL A 213 -25.69 15.91 21.00
C VAL A 213 -25.16 16.39 22.36
N GLN A 214 -24.94 15.47 23.29
CA GLN A 214 -24.38 15.78 24.61
C GLN A 214 -22.86 16.06 24.54
N ASP A 215 -22.15 15.31 23.71
CA ASP A 215 -20.73 15.48 23.44
C ASP A 215 -20.43 15.42 21.93
N PRO A 216 -20.35 16.59 21.26
CA PRO A 216 -20.11 16.65 19.82
C PRO A 216 -18.77 16.05 19.36
N SER A 217 -17.80 15.87 20.27
CA SER A 217 -16.52 15.21 19.93
C SER A 217 -16.73 13.77 19.47
N LEU A 218 -17.79 13.11 19.94
CA LEU A 218 -18.16 11.74 19.57
C LEU A 218 -18.57 11.60 18.10
N ALA A 219 -18.83 12.71 17.38
CA ALA A 219 -18.99 12.67 15.92
C ALA A 219 -17.72 12.17 15.19
N ALA A 220 -16.56 12.16 15.86
CA ALA A 220 -15.33 11.54 15.39
C ALA A 220 -15.54 10.06 15.00
N PHE A 221 -16.36 9.32 15.74
CA PHE A 221 -16.67 7.92 15.44
C PHE A 221 -17.44 7.79 14.13
N THR A 222 -18.49 8.61 13.92
CA THR A 222 -19.23 8.65 12.65
C THR A 222 -18.32 9.02 11.49
N TYR A 223 -17.40 9.97 11.66
CA TYR A 223 -16.40 10.31 10.65
C TYR A 223 -15.50 9.10 10.33
N GLN A 224 -14.95 8.46 11.36
CA GLN A 224 -14.07 7.31 11.25
C GLN A 224 -14.74 6.16 10.49
N VAL A 225 -15.89 5.66 10.98
CA VAL A 225 -16.57 4.48 10.43
C VAL A 225 -17.10 4.72 9.01
N ASN A 226 -17.47 5.95 8.63
CA ASN A 226 -17.98 6.25 7.30
C ASN A 226 -16.89 6.55 6.25
N GLN A 227 -15.79 7.21 6.65
CA GLN A 227 -14.82 7.74 5.69
C GLN A 227 -13.45 7.07 5.75
N CYS A 228 -13.04 6.58 6.90
CA CYS A 228 -11.69 6.06 7.12
C CYS A 228 -11.67 4.54 7.06
N GLN A 229 -12.65 3.86 7.68
CA GLN A 229 -12.58 2.41 7.84
C GLN A 229 -12.98 1.62 6.59
N ARG A 230 -13.16 2.26 5.43
CA ARG A 230 -13.33 1.53 4.16
C ARG A 230 -12.05 0.86 3.65
N CYS A 231 -10.91 1.21 4.22
CA CYS A 231 -9.59 0.81 3.72
C CYS A 231 -9.06 -0.47 4.36
N HIS A 232 -9.61 -0.92 5.49
CA HIS A 232 -9.11 -2.13 6.11
C HIS A 232 -9.39 -3.37 5.25
N VAL A 233 -8.45 -4.31 5.22
CA VAL A 233 -8.48 -5.44 4.30
C VAL A 233 -9.59 -6.45 4.61
N GLY A 234 -10.13 -6.44 5.83
CA GLY A 234 -11.29 -7.26 6.24
C GLY A 234 -12.66 -6.79 5.72
N THR A 235 -12.75 -5.62 5.07
CA THR A 235 -13.99 -5.17 4.41
C THR A 235 -13.84 -5.16 2.89
N PRO A 236 -14.91 -5.45 2.13
CA PRO A 236 -14.93 -5.17 0.69
C PRO A 236 -14.73 -3.69 0.39
N PRO A 237 -14.33 -3.35 -0.84
CA PRO A 237 -14.07 -1.98 -1.25
C PRO A 237 -15.34 -1.13 -1.31
N ARG A 238 -15.12 0.19 -1.38
CA ARG A 238 -16.14 1.11 -1.85
C ARG A 238 -16.27 0.98 -3.37
N SER A 239 -17.47 0.74 -3.87
CA SER A 239 -17.75 0.61 -5.31
C SER A 239 -17.64 1.96 -6.06
N LYS A 240 -16.42 2.46 -6.25
CA LYS A 240 -16.07 3.69 -6.93
C LYS A 240 -14.79 3.50 -7.74
N ARG A 241 -14.69 4.21 -8.87
CA ARG A 241 -13.50 4.25 -9.72
C ARG A 241 -12.22 4.52 -8.90
N GLY A 242 -11.23 3.64 -9.03
CA GLY A 242 -9.97 3.60 -8.32
C GLY A 242 -9.98 2.83 -6.99
N ASP A 243 -11.14 2.57 -6.39
CA ASP A 243 -11.21 1.92 -5.07
C ASP A 243 -11.41 0.40 -5.16
N TRP A 244 -11.45 -0.17 -6.36
CA TRP A 244 -11.69 -1.60 -6.57
C TRP A 244 -10.52 -2.44 -6.05
N ARG A 245 -10.85 -3.49 -5.29
CA ARG A 245 -9.92 -4.48 -4.74
C ARG A 245 -10.69 -5.68 -4.17
N GLY A 246 -10.00 -6.80 -3.94
CA GLY A 246 -10.53 -7.88 -3.10
C GLY A 246 -10.44 -7.56 -1.60
N MET A 247 -10.66 -8.56 -0.77
CA MET A 247 -10.37 -8.55 0.68
C MET A 247 -9.10 -9.33 1.00
N GLY A 248 -8.50 -9.03 2.15
CA GLY A 248 -7.34 -9.76 2.68
C GLY A 248 -6.19 -9.84 1.69
N CYS A 249 -5.73 -11.05 1.40
CA CYS A 249 -4.68 -11.32 0.43
C CYS A 249 -5.05 -10.77 -0.97
N SER A 250 -6.30 -10.95 -1.40
CA SER A 250 -6.79 -10.48 -2.71
C SER A 250 -6.85 -8.96 -2.82
N ALA A 251 -6.79 -8.22 -1.71
CA ALA A 251 -6.72 -6.77 -1.75
C ALA A 251 -5.43 -6.26 -2.40
N CYS A 252 -4.36 -7.05 -2.32
CA CYS A 252 -3.04 -6.72 -2.85
C CYS A 252 -2.64 -7.64 -4.02
N HIS A 253 -2.93 -8.93 -3.92
CA HIS A 253 -2.42 -9.94 -4.83
C HIS A 253 -3.30 -10.18 -6.05
N MET A 254 -4.55 -9.69 -6.08
CA MET A 254 -5.39 -9.74 -7.27
C MET A 254 -5.45 -8.34 -7.91
N PRO A 255 -5.03 -8.17 -9.18
CA PRO A 255 -5.00 -6.87 -9.82
C PRO A 255 -6.41 -6.39 -10.15
N TYR A 256 -6.66 -5.10 -9.93
CA TYR A 256 -7.85 -4.39 -10.41
C TYR A 256 -7.41 -3.17 -11.20
N SER A 257 -8.10 -2.87 -12.30
CA SER A 257 -7.92 -1.58 -12.98
C SER A 257 -8.64 -0.47 -12.22
N ASN A 258 -8.27 0.78 -12.49
CA ASN A 258 -8.99 1.94 -11.96
C ASN A 258 -10.49 1.93 -12.33
N GLU A 259 -10.85 1.37 -13.48
CA GLU A 259 -12.25 1.23 -13.90
C GLU A 259 -12.93 0.03 -13.25
N GLY A 260 -12.17 -1.01 -12.89
CA GLY A 260 -12.69 -2.25 -12.31
C GLY A 260 -13.27 -3.20 -13.34
N TYR A 261 -12.84 -3.10 -14.60
CA TYR A 261 -13.25 -4.01 -15.67
C TYR A 261 -12.32 -5.21 -15.75
N TYR A 262 -12.90 -6.36 -16.11
CA TYR A 262 -12.18 -7.56 -16.50
C TYR A 262 -11.68 -7.43 -17.94
N GLU A 263 -10.41 -7.77 -18.15
CA GLU A 263 -9.73 -7.78 -19.45
C GLU A 263 -9.24 -9.19 -19.82
N GLY A 264 -9.67 -10.21 -19.09
CA GLY A 264 -9.31 -11.60 -19.33
C GLY A 264 -10.24 -12.35 -20.29
N GLY A 265 -10.00 -13.65 -20.43
CA GLY A 265 -10.62 -14.52 -21.42
C GLY A 265 -11.91 -15.24 -21.00
N ASP A 266 -12.26 -15.25 -19.72
CA ASP A 266 -13.46 -15.95 -19.22
C ASP A 266 -14.77 -15.25 -19.66
N PRO A 267 -15.61 -15.89 -20.50
CA PRO A 267 -16.84 -15.30 -21.01
C PRO A 267 -17.93 -15.13 -19.96
N THR A 268 -17.79 -15.75 -18.78
CA THR A 268 -18.74 -15.63 -17.68
C THR A 268 -18.55 -14.36 -16.85
N ILE A 269 -17.42 -13.66 -17.03
CA ILE A 269 -17.10 -12.43 -16.33
C ILE A 269 -17.36 -11.24 -17.26
N PRO A 270 -18.27 -10.32 -16.91
CA PRO A 270 -18.56 -9.16 -17.74
C PRO A 270 -17.35 -8.23 -17.91
N THR A 271 -17.03 -7.87 -19.16
CA THR A 271 -15.93 -6.93 -19.49
C THR A 271 -16.38 -5.47 -19.53
N ASP A 272 -17.69 -5.20 -19.44
CA ASP A 272 -18.29 -3.88 -19.48
C ASP A 272 -18.94 -3.44 -18.15
N GLN A 273 -18.79 -4.26 -17.10
CA GLN A 273 -19.29 -3.96 -15.75
C GLN A 273 -18.14 -3.79 -14.77
N PRO A 274 -18.15 -2.73 -13.94
CA PRO A 274 -17.10 -2.52 -12.98
C PRO A 274 -17.27 -3.41 -11.75
N GLY A 275 -16.18 -3.67 -11.04
CA GLY A 275 -16.17 -4.50 -9.84
C GLY A 275 -15.57 -5.89 -10.04
N HIS A 276 -14.86 -6.11 -11.14
CA HIS A 276 -14.16 -7.35 -11.45
C HIS A 276 -12.64 -7.13 -11.44
N PRO A 277 -11.86 -8.17 -11.09
CA PRO A 277 -10.41 -8.11 -11.21
C PRO A 277 -10.02 -7.86 -12.67
N LEU A 278 -8.84 -7.30 -12.90
CA LEU A 278 -8.32 -7.04 -14.24
C LEU A 278 -8.13 -8.36 -15.01
N VAL A 279 -7.53 -9.35 -14.35
CA VAL A 279 -7.28 -10.71 -14.85
C VAL A 279 -7.23 -11.68 -13.68
N HIS A 280 -7.42 -12.98 -13.93
CA HIS A 280 -7.27 -14.02 -12.93
C HIS A 280 -5.80 -14.47 -12.80
N GLU A 281 -4.91 -13.55 -12.39
CA GLU A 281 -3.48 -13.83 -12.19
C GLU A 281 -2.94 -13.06 -10.98
N ILE A 282 -2.22 -13.76 -10.09
CA ILE A 282 -1.64 -13.15 -8.88
C ILE A 282 -0.44 -12.27 -9.23
N GLN A 283 -0.41 -11.08 -8.63
CA GLN A 283 0.74 -10.17 -8.60
C GLN A 283 1.44 -10.22 -7.23
N GLY A 284 2.75 -10.03 -7.15
CA GLY A 284 3.45 -10.02 -5.85
C GLY A 284 4.96 -9.83 -5.91
N THR A 285 5.63 -10.54 -6.81
CA THR A 285 7.10 -10.63 -6.86
C THR A 285 7.58 -10.50 -8.30
N ARG A 286 8.89 -10.55 -8.54
CA ARG A 286 9.45 -10.43 -9.90
C ARG A 286 8.89 -11.48 -10.85
N GLU A 287 8.73 -12.71 -10.40
CA GLU A 287 8.11 -13.81 -11.15
C GLU A 287 6.57 -13.84 -11.07
N ALA A 288 5.92 -12.92 -10.34
CA ALA A 288 4.48 -12.79 -10.22
C ALA A 288 4.02 -11.40 -10.66
N ARG A 289 3.89 -11.22 -11.98
CA ARG A 289 3.49 -9.99 -12.67
C ARG A 289 4.34 -8.75 -12.36
N ASN A 290 5.66 -8.92 -12.15
CA ASN A 290 6.59 -7.82 -11.93
C ASN A 290 6.26 -6.94 -10.70
N GLY A 291 5.75 -7.58 -9.64
CA GLY A 291 5.37 -6.91 -8.38
C GLY A 291 3.95 -6.35 -8.36
N ILE A 292 3.59 -5.70 -7.25
CA ILE A 292 2.31 -5.05 -7.00
C ILE A 292 2.40 -3.58 -7.46
N PRO A 293 1.61 -3.16 -8.46
CA PRO A 293 1.54 -1.77 -8.91
C PRO A 293 1.11 -0.83 -7.80
N VAL A 294 1.65 0.39 -7.80
CA VAL A 294 1.36 1.44 -6.82
C VAL A 294 -0.14 1.75 -6.76
N GLU A 295 -0.85 1.64 -7.89
CA GLU A 295 -2.30 1.82 -7.99
C GLU A 295 -3.09 0.86 -7.08
N THR A 296 -2.57 -0.34 -6.85
CA THR A 296 -3.18 -1.31 -5.92
C THR A 296 -3.16 -0.75 -4.50
N CYS A 297 -2.01 -0.21 -4.07
CA CYS A 297 -1.86 0.44 -2.77
C CYS A 297 -2.76 1.68 -2.66
N ASN A 298 -2.90 2.42 -3.77
CA ASN A 298 -3.73 3.62 -3.84
C ASN A 298 -5.22 3.38 -3.70
N SER A 299 -5.73 2.15 -3.85
CA SER A 299 -7.12 1.84 -3.48
C SER A 299 -7.44 2.23 -2.03
N CYS A 300 -6.42 2.23 -1.15
CA CYS A 300 -6.50 2.62 0.26
C CYS A 300 -5.65 3.84 0.62
N HIS A 301 -4.42 3.95 0.09
CA HIS A 301 -3.43 5.00 0.41
C HIS A 301 -3.65 6.34 -0.32
N ASN A 302 -4.84 6.56 -0.89
CA ASN A 302 -5.24 7.81 -1.55
C ASN A 302 -5.74 8.92 -0.60
N ARG A 303 -5.93 8.65 0.70
CA ARG A 303 -6.50 9.60 1.67
C ARG A 303 -5.66 9.66 2.95
N GLY A 304 -6.15 10.37 3.98
CA GLY A 304 -5.47 10.54 5.26
C GLY A 304 -4.15 11.28 5.06
N LYS A 305 -3.05 10.53 5.08
CA LYS A 305 -1.68 11.01 4.79
C LYS A 305 -1.40 11.17 3.29
N ARG A 306 -2.21 10.57 2.39
CA ARG A 306 -2.05 10.65 0.92
C ARG A 306 -0.68 10.13 0.44
N ILE A 307 -0.14 9.13 1.13
CA ILE A 307 1.23 8.64 0.88
C ILE A 307 1.37 8.10 -0.55
N GLY A 308 0.47 7.21 -0.97
CA GLY A 308 0.59 6.58 -2.29
C GLY A 308 0.46 7.59 -3.44
N VAL A 309 -0.55 8.46 -3.37
CA VAL A 309 -0.74 9.51 -4.40
C VAL A 309 0.39 10.55 -4.39
N SER A 310 0.97 10.89 -3.22
CA SER A 310 2.11 11.82 -3.17
C SER A 310 3.40 11.17 -3.67
N TYR A 311 3.57 9.86 -3.45
CA TYR A 311 4.70 9.09 -3.98
C TYR A 311 4.71 9.09 -5.52
N GLU A 312 3.54 8.95 -6.15
CA GLU A 312 3.35 9.10 -7.60
C GLU A 312 3.36 10.58 -8.08
N GLY A 313 3.53 11.53 -7.17
CA GLY A 313 3.59 12.95 -7.51
C GLY A 313 2.25 13.61 -7.79
N ILE A 314 1.13 12.95 -7.50
CA ILE A 314 -0.21 13.47 -7.74
C ILE A 314 -0.87 14.00 -6.47
N MET A 315 -1.35 15.23 -6.54
CA MET A 315 -2.00 15.93 -5.44
C MET A 315 -3.50 16.04 -5.70
N GLU A 316 -4.31 15.64 -4.73
CA GLU A 316 -5.76 15.86 -4.78
C GLU A 316 -6.06 17.36 -4.99
N PHE A 317 -6.97 17.69 -5.90
CA PHE A 317 -7.38 19.06 -6.19
C PHE A 317 -8.91 19.21 -6.14
N PRO A 318 -9.48 20.04 -5.23
CA PRO A 318 -10.91 20.03 -4.94
C PRO A 318 -11.77 20.78 -5.97
N TYR A 319 -11.17 21.61 -6.84
CA TYR A 319 -11.92 22.50 -7.75
C TYR A 319 -12.11 21.94 -9.16
N GLY A 320 -11.45 20.81 -9.47
CA GLY A 320 -11.59 20.09 -10.72
C GLY A 320 -10.80 20.61 -11.90
N THR A 321 -9.66 21.23 -11.60
CA THR A 321 -8.58 21.47 -12.54
C THR A 321 -7.39 20.52 -12.24
N PRO A 322 -6.52 20.23 -13.23
CA PRO A 322 -6.58 20.73 -14.60
C PRO A 322 -7.81 20.19 -15.35
N PHE A 323 -8.30 20.96 -16.32
CA PHE A 323 -9.44 20.54 -17.14
C PHE A 323 -8.99 19.46 -18.13
N ASP A 324 -9.91 18.60 -18.55
CA ASP A 324 -9.68 17.66 -19.64
C ASP A 324 -9.51 18.40 -20.98
N GLU A 325 -9.17 17.65 -22.03
CA GLU A 325 -8.95 18.19 -23.38
C GLU A 325 -10.17 18.91 -23.96
N GLN A 326 -11.39 18.63 -23.46
CA GLN A 326 -12.64 19.28 -23.85
C GLN A 326 -12.99 20.48 -22.97
N GLY A 327 -12.10 20.87 -22.03
CA GLY A 327 -12.34 21.95 -21.07
C GLY A 327 -13.30 21.57 -19.93
N GLY A 328 -13.61 20.28 -19.80
CA GLY A 328 -14.40 19.70 -18.73
C GLY A 328 -13.57 19.38 -17.49
N LYS A 329 -14.25 19.00 -16.41
CA LYS A 329 -13.61 18.51 -15.20
C LYS A 329 -13.10 17.09 -15.43
N GLN A 330 -11.87 16.80 -15.01
CA GLN A 330 -11.35 15.43 -14.98
C GLN A 330 -12.34 14.45 -14.33
N PRO A 331 -12.46 13.22 -14.87
CA PRO A 331 -13.14 12.13 -14.18
C PRO A 331 -12.58 11.94 -12.78
N LYS A 332 -13.45 11.64 -11.82
CA LYS A 332 -13.02 11.42 -10.44
C LYS A 332 -12.32 10.08 -10.31
N LEU A 333 -11.16 10.07 -9.65
CA LEU A 333 -10.44 8.89 -9.21
C LEU A 333 -10.45 8.88 -7.67
N HIS A 334 -10.79 7.77 -7.03
CA HIS A 334 -11.01 7.70 -5.57
C HIS A 334 -11.99 8.75 -5.04
N THR A 335 -12.98 9.14 -5.87
CA THR A 335 -13.94 10.25 -5.67
C THR A 335 -13.36 11.68 -5.69
N LYS A 336 -12.09 11.83 -6.06
CA LYS A 336 -11.32 13.08 -6.10
C LYS A 336 -10.78 13.37 -7.51
N GLN A 337 -10.20 14.53 -7.71
CA GLN A 337 -9.49 14.91 -8.94
C GLN A 337 -8.05 15.21 -8.56
N TYR A 338 -7.11 15.08 -9.49
CA TYR A 338 -5.68 15.14 -9.17
C TYR A 338 -4.90 16.02 -10.14
N LEU A 339 -3.87 16.68 -9.62
CA LEU A 339 -2.88 17.42 -10.37
C LEU A 339 -1.52 16.79 -10.12
N TYR A 340 -0.75 16.53 -11.18
CA TYR A 340 0.64 16.14 -11.03
C TYR A 340 1.51 17.34 -10.62
N ILE A 341 2.38 17.13 -9.63
CA ILE A 341 3.30 18.11 -9.06
C ILE A 341 4.73 17.70 -9.38
N ALA A 342 5.22 16.66 -8.70
CA ALA A 342 6.51 16.01 -8.88
C ALA A 342 6.46 14.72 -8.04
N ASP A 343 6.80 13.58 -8.60
CA ASP A 343 6.88 12.32 -7.89
C ASP A 343 8.09 12.23 -6.97
N ASP A 344 8.07 11.24 -6.08
CA ASP A 344 9.24 10.91 -5.27
C ASP A 344 10.40 10.48 -6.16
N LEU A 345 11.64 10.79 -5.76
CA LEU A 345 12.82 10.42 -6.54
C LEU A 345 12.94 8.90 -6.75
N HIS A 346 12.48 8.10 -5.78
CA HIS A 346 12.46 6.64 -5.88
C HIS A 346 11.39 6.14 -6.86
N HIS A 347 10.30 6.89 -7.05
CA HIS A 347 9.25 6.60 -8.03
C HIS A 347 9.58 7.13 -9.43
N SER A 348 10.40 8.19 -9.52
CA SER A 348 10.74 8.84 -10.78
C SER A 348 11.23 7.86 -11.84
N GLN A 349 10.75 8.04 -13.08
CA GLN A 349 11.23 7.28 -14.23
C GLN A 349 12.73 7.49 -14.46
N GLU A 350 13.25 8.68 -14.16
CA GLU A 350 14.67 9.01 -14.25
C GLU A 350 15.19 9.42 -12.87
N SER A 351 15.50 8.42 -12.03
CA SER A 351 15.99 8.67 -10.66
C SER A 351 17.42 9.22 -10.64
N ARG A 352 18.35 8.59 -11.35
CA ARG A 352 19.75 9.04 -11.47
C ARG A 352 20.45 8.43 -12.69
N PRO A 353 21.55 9.01 -13.20
CA PRO A 353 22.21 8.56 -14.42
C PRO A 353 22.69 7.10 -14.43
N GLU A 354 23.03 6.56 -13.26
CA GLU A 354 23.51 5.17 -13.12
C GLU A 354 22.38 4.14 -13.02
N ASN A 355 21.15 4.58 -12.79
CA ASN A 355 20.00 3.71 -12.65
C ASN A 355 19.27 3.50 -13.99
N PRO A 356 18.59 2.35 -14.16
CA PRO A 356 17.72 2.14 -15.32
C PRO A 356 16.49 3.07 -15.28
N GLU A 357 15.90 3.31 -16.44
CA GLU A 357 14.61 4.00 -16.55
C GLU A 357 13.49 3.19 -15.88
N GLY A 358 12.75 3.83 -14.99
CA GLY A 358 11.61 3.27 -14.25
C GLY A 358 11.71 3.52 -12.74
N GLY A 359 10.56 3.52 -12.07
CA GLY A 359 10.44 3.75 -10.62
C GLY A 359 10.38 2.48 -9.77
N MET A 360 10.75 2.62 -8.50
CA MET A 360 10.52 1.62 -7.45
C MET A 360 9.04 1.55 -7.10
N LEU A 361 8.56 0.33 -6.77
CA LEU A 361 7.23 0.08 -6.24
C LEU A 361 7.21 0.30 -4.72
N CYS A 362 6.02 0.49 -4.15
CA CYS A 362 5.88 0.57 -2.68
C CYS A 362 6.46 -0.66 -1.97
N GLN A 363 6.27 -1.86 -2.54
CA GLN A 363 6.81 -3.10 -1.98
C GLN A 363 8.34 -3.23 -2.04
N ASP A 364 9.03 -2.41 -2.82
CA ASP A 364 10.50 -2.46 -2.90
C ASP A 364 11.15 -1.88 -1.63
N CYS A 365 10.42 -1.01 -0.92
CA CYS A 365 10.82 -0.37 0.33
C CYS A 365 9.91 -0.79 1.50
N HIS A 366 9.11 -1.84 1.35
CA HIS A 366 8.25 -2.34 2.41
C HIS A 366 8.45 -3.85 2.61
N THR A 367 8.80 -4.26 3.83
CA THR A 367 9.06 -5.69 4.08
C THR A 367 7.75 -6.49 4.13
N SER A 368 7.86 -7.82 3.95
CA SER A 368 6.72 -8.73 4.09
C SER A 368 6.03 -8.57 5.45
N ILE A 369 6.80 -8.31 6.51
CA ILE A 369 6.28 -8.14 7.87
C ILE A 369 5.53 -6.81 8.02
N GLU A 370 6.02 -5.73 7.41
CA GLU A 370 5.33 -4.44 7.45
C GLU A 370 3.95 -4.49 6.78
N MET A 371 3.79 -5.32 5.74
CA MET A 371 2.53 -5.46 5.00
C MET A 371 1.60 -6.51 5.60
N HIS A 372 2.13 -7.72 5.86
CA HIS A 372 1.33 -8.83 6.37
C HIS A 372 1.14 -8.82 7.89
N GLY A 373 1.97 -8.09 8.63
CA GLY A 373 2.05 -8.16 10.09
C GLY A 373 3.10 -9.17 10.56
N ASP A 374 3.51 -9.03 11.82
CA ASP A 374 4.53 -9.85 12.48
C ASP A 374 3.93 -10.86 13.47
N GLY A 375 2.61 -10.83 13.66
CA GLY A 375 1.87 -11.62 14.64
C GLY A 375 1.29 -10.78 15.77
N ASN A 376 1.91 -9.65 16.11
CA ASN A 376 1.47 -8.78 17.20
C ASN A 376 0.50 -7.70 16.73
N ILE A 377 -0.10 -6.98 17.69
CA ILE A 377 -0.95 -5.82 17.42
C ILE A 377 -0.15 -4.50 17.56
N PRO A 378 0.33 -3.91 16.45
CA PRO A 378 0.88 -2.57 16.46
C PRO A 378 -0.21 -1.50 16.55
N GLY A 379 0.00 -0.53 17.43
CA GLY A 379 -0.89 0.61 17.63
C GLY A 379 -0.46 1.89 16.91
N THR A 380 0.65 1.88 16.18
CA THR A 380 1.17 3.02 15.41
C THR A 380 2.01 2.53 14.24
N THR A 381 2.11 3.31 13.15
CA THR A 381 2.95 2.96 12.00
C THR A 381 4.41 2.81 12.39
N LEU A 382 4.89 3.61 13.36
CA LEU A 382 6.26 3.46 13.90
C LEU A 382 6.47 2.12 14.61
N GLY A 383 5.42 1.45 15.05
CA GLY A 383 5.54 0.12 15.64
C GLY A 383 5.66 -0.98 14.59
N GLN A 384 5.13 -0.77 13.38
CA GLN A 384 5.06 -1.80 12.35
C GLN A 384 6.06 -1.62 11.21
N VAL A 385 6.35 -0.38 10.78
CA VAL A 385 7.34 -0.06 9.74
C VAL A 385 8.72 -0.04 10.39
N GLU A 386 9.68 -0.77 9.82
CA GLU A 386 11.04 -0.95 10.35
C GLU A 386 12.14 -0.37 9.45
N ILE A 387 11.82 0.00 8.21
CA ILE A 387 12.80 0.49 7.24
C ILE A 387 13.13 1.97 7.49
N GLU A 388 14.43 2.23 7.65
CA GLU A 388 14.98 3.58 7.72
C GLU A 388 15.80 3.98 6.49
N CYS A 389 15.93 5.29 6.24
CA CYS A 389 16.74 5.80 5.12
C CYS A 389 18.21 5.32 5.24
N ALA A 390 18.73 5.33 6.47
CA ALA A 390 20.10 4.90 6.76
C ALA A 390 20.32 3.39 6.53
N ASP A 391 19.24 2.60 6.41
CA ASP A 391 19.31 1.16 6.17
C ASP A 391 19.83 0.79 4.79
N CYS A 392 19.68 1.67 3.81
CA CYS A 392 20.24 1.50 2.47
C CYS A 392 21.35 2.52 2.18
N HIS A 393 21.22 3.75 2.68
CA HIS A 393 22.12 4.86 2.33
C HIS A 393 23.31 5.02 3.28
N GLY A 394 23.20 4.53 4.51
CA GLY A 394 24.18 4.72 5.58
C GLY A 394 24.23 6.18 6.05
N THR A 395 25.40 6.59 6.53
CA THR A 395 25.73 7.97 6.89
C THR A 395 27.01 8.41 6.15
N PRO A 396 27.39 9.68 6.20
CA PRO A 396 28.67 10.10 5.62
C PRO A 396 29.89 9.39 6.26
N ASP A 397 29.76 8.88 7.49
CA ASP A 397 30.86 8.26 8.24
C ASP A 397 30.78 6.72 8.32
N ALA A 398 29.60 6.14 8.07
CA ALA A 398 29.36 4.70 8.17
C ALA A 398 28.55 4.15 6.99
N TYR A 399 28.96 2.99 6.49
CA TYR A 399 28.15 2.18 5.58
C TYR A 399 26.91 1.64 6.31
N PRO A 400 25.84 1.24 5.60
CA PRO A 400 24.64 0.71 6.24
C PRO A 400 24.90 -0.49 7.17
N TRP A 401 25.80 -1.40 6.80
CA TRP A 401 26.15 -2.56 7.63
C TRP A 401 27.09 -2.24 8.80
N GLU A 402 27.67 -1.04 8.83
CA GLU A 402 28.48 -0.56 9.96
C GLU A 402 27.63 0.12 11.04
N LEU A 403 26.38 0.46 10.73
CA LEU A 403 25.45 1.05 11.69
C LEU A 403 24.94 0.02 12.70
N PRO A 404 24.70 0.42 13.96
CA PRO A 404 24.16 -0.46 14.97
C PRO A 404 22.70 -0.86 14.70
N LEU A 405 22.27 -1.95 15.33
CA LEU A 405 20.84 -2.22 15.49
C LEU A 405 20.18 -1.10 16.32
N GLY A 406 19.05 -0.60 15.83
CA GLY A 406 18.31 0.53 16.38
C GLY A 406 18.84 1.91 15.97
N TYR A 407 19.76 2.02 15.00
CA TYR A 407 20.16 3.32 14.46
C TYR A 407 18.97 4.01 13.79
N GLY A 408 18.75 5.29 14.10
CA GLY A 408 17.56 6.05 13.69
C GLY A 408 16.41 5.95 14.71
N GLU A 409 16.36 4.84 15.45
CA GLU A 409 15.29 4.49 16.39
C GLU A 409 15.78 4.55 17.85
N GLU A 410 16.73 5.44 18.17
CA GLU A 410 17.42 5.44 19.47
C GLU A 410 16.47 5.70 20.66
N ALA A 411 15.36 6.39 20.42
CA ALA A 411 14.30 6.61 21.41
C ALA A 411 13.63 5.30 21.86
N PHE A 412 13.72 4.24 21.07
CA PHE A 412 13.14 2.93 21.36
C PHE A 412 14.16 1.93 21.94
N GLY A 413 15.43 2.35 21.97
CA GLY A 413 16.54 1.60 22.56
C GLY A 413 17.52 1.09 21.52
N GLN A 414 18.80 1.19 21.85
CA GLN A 414 19.89 0.60 21.06
C GLN A 414 20.29 -0.75 21.68
N ILE A 415 20.16 -1.83 20.90
CA ILE A 415 20.45 -3.19 21.39
C ILE A 415 21.95 -3.49 21.36
N SER A 416 22.67 -2.92 20.39
CA SER A 416 24.10 -3.14 20.21
C SER A 416 24.78 -1.88 19.70
N SER A 417 26.02 -1.65 20.14
CA SER A 417 26.91 -0.64 19.55
C SER A 417 27.76 -1.18 18.41
N GLU A 418 27.71 -2.48 18.14
CA GLU A 418 28.40 -3.12 17.02
C GLU A 418 27.62 -2.91 15.73
N GLY A 419 28.33 -2.82 14.60
CA GLY A 419 27.70 -2.76 13.29
C GLY A 419 26.85 -4.01 13.02
N ARG A 420 25.61 -3.82 12.59
CA ARG A 420 24.64 -4.91 12.36
C ARG A 420 25.08 -5.90 11.30
N GLY A 421 25.99 -5.52 10.41
CA GLY A 421 26.54 -6.40 9.39
C GLY A 421 25.57 -6.68 8.24
N VAL A 422 25.78 -7.82 7.59
CA VAL A 422 24.95 -8.37 6.51
C VAL A 422 24.71 -9.86 6.78
N THR A 423 23.72 -10.45 6.12
CA THR A 423 23.44 -11.89 6.24
C THR A 423 23.25 -12.57 4.89
N ASN A 424 23.58 -13.85 4.80
CA ASN A 424 23.25 -14.70 3.65
C ASN A 424 22.03 -15.60 3.93
N GLN A 425 21.38 -15.41 5.08
CA GLN A 425 20.26 -16.21 5.53
C GLN A 425 18.98 -15.39 5.51
N LEU A 426 17.97 -15.88 4.81
CA LEU A 426 16.62 -15.35 4.84
C LEU A 426 15.74 -16.19 5.77
N PRO A 427 14.90 -15.55 6.62
CA PRO A 427 13.80 -16.21 7.30
C PRO A 427 12.91 -16.99 6.32
N ALA A 428 12.33 -18.10 6.80
CA ALA A 428 11.53 -19.01 5.98
C ALA A 428 10.38 -18.31 5.25
N ASN A 429 9.76 -17.31 5.87
CA ASN A 429 8.65 -16.56 5.30
C ASN A 429 9.06 -15.74 4.06
N LEU A 430 10.32 -15.31 3.95
CA LEU A 430 10.86 -14.60 2.78
C LEU A 430 11.25 -15.54 1.63
N LEU A 431 11.38 -16.85 1.88
CA LEU A 431 11.68 -17.84 0.85
C LEU A 431 10.47 -18.17 -0.05
N ASN A 432 9.29 -17.68 0.30
CA ASN A 432 8.06 -17.87 -0.47
C ASN A 432 7.97 -16.94 -1.70
N GLY A 433 8.85 -15.95 -1.82
CA GLY A 433 8.93 -15.03 -2.95
C GLY A 433 10.19 -15.20 -3.79
N THR A 434 10.54 -14.18 -4.60
CA THR A 434 11.82 -14.12 -5.31
C THR A 434 12.96 -14.12 -4.30
N VAL A 435 13.86 -15.11 -4.39
CA VAL A 435 15.13 -15.09 -3.64
C VAL A 435 16.22 -14.56 -4.56
N TYR A 436 16.80 -13.42 -4.22
CA TYR A 436 17.87 -12.78 -4.96
C TYR A 436 19.23 -13.41 -4.64
N ASP A 437 20.27 -13.13 -5.43
CA ASP A 437 21.63 -13.55 -5.06
C ASP A 437 22.10 -12.65 -3.92
N PRO A 438 22.48 -13.18 -2.74
CA PRO A 438 22.93 -12.34 -1.62
C PRO A 438 24.21 -11.56 -1.91
N GLU A 439 25.01 -11.96 -2.90
CA GLU A 439 26.35 -11.42 -3.14
C GLU A 439 27.24 -11.48 -1.88
N ASP A 440 27.69 -10.34 -1.35
CA ASP A 440 28.42 -10.28 -0.08
C ASP A 440 27.48 -10.36 1.14
N GLY A 441 26.18 -10.17 0.94
CA GLY A 441 25.11 -10.39 1.90
C GLY A 441 23.96 -9.39 1.75
N TYR A 442 22.77 -9.82 2.19
CA TYR A 442 21.59 -8.96 2.35
C TYR A 442 21.85 -7.92 3.43
N LEU A 443 21.46 -6.68 3.15
CA LEU A 443 21.43 -5.64 4.18
C LEU A 443 20.36 -5.98 5.23
N LEU A 444 20.62 -5.53 6.45
CA LEU A 444 19.70 -5.65 7.59
C LEU A 444 19.06 -4.29 7.89
N THR A 445 17.78 -4.31 8.25
CA THR A 445 17.04 -3.16 8.77
C THR A 445 17.63 -2.72 10.12
N ALA A 446 17.24 -1.53 10.60
CA ALA A 446 17.54 -1.08 11.96
C ALA A 446 17.12 -2.12 13.01
N ARG A 447 16.07 -2.89 12.75
CA ARG A 447 15.56 -3.93 13.65
C ARG A 447 16.13 -5.33 13.38
N GLY A 448 17.02 -5.49 12.40
CA GLY A 448 17.79 -6.71 12.21
C GLY A 448 17.12 -7.79 11.34
N ASN A 449 16.06 -7.46 10.61
CA ASN A 449 15.56 -8.32 9.54
C ASN A 449 16.35 -8.09 8.25
N PRO A 450 16.60 -9.12 7.43
CA PRO A 450 17.12 -8.89 6.09
C PRO A 450 16.04 -8.31 5.18
N PHE A 451 16.41 -7.34 4.33
CA PHE A 451 15.54 -6.84 3.26
C PHE A 451 15.13 -7.93 2.29
N GLY A 452 16.04 -8.85 1.98
CA GLY A 452 15.85 -9.90 0.98
C GLY A 452 16.01 -9.42 -0.47
N ASN A 453 15.72 -8.15 -0.77
CA ASN A 453 15.90 -7.55 -2.08
C ASN A 453 17.02 -6.49 -2.14
N VAL A 454 17.65 -6.13 -1.02
CA VAL A 454 18.76 -5.17 -0.97
C VAL A 454 20.04 -5.89 -0.54
N VAL A 455 21.07 -5.83 -1.38
CA VAL A 455 22.31 -6.60 -1.25
C VAL A 455 23.55 -5.72 -1.29
N ARG A 456 24.63 -6.23 -0.70
CA ARG A 456 25.95 -5.62 -0.71
C ARG A 456 26.82 -6.23 -1.81
N ARG A 457 27.50 -5.36 -2.57
CA ARG A 457 28.57 -5.72 -3.51
C ARG A 457 29.79 -4.84 -3.27
N GLY A 458 30.76 -5.33 -2.50
CA GLY A 458 31.90 -4.53 -2.03
C GLY A 458 31.43 -3.36 -1.18
N ASP A 459 31.62 -2.14 -1.67
CA ASP A 459 31.15 -0.91 -1.02
C ASP A 459 29.83 -0.39 -1.64
N GLN A 460 29.29 -1.08 -2.65
CA GLN A 460 28.03 -0.72 -3.30
C GLN A 460 26.84 -1.40 -2.62
N VAL A 461 25.69 -0.73 -2.71
CA VAL A 461 24.38 -1.26 -2.32
C VAL A 461 23.50 -1.33 -3.56
N ILE A 462 22.92 -2.50 -3.79
CA ILE A 462 22.06 -2.78 -4.94
C ILE A 462 20.68 -3.17 -4.41
N LEU A 463 19.64 -2.50 -4.90
CA LEU A 463 18.24 -2.84 -4.66
C LEU A 463 17.68 -3.55 -5.90
N HIS A 464 17.17 -4.76 -5.71
CA HIS A 464 16.46 -5.52 -6.72
C HIS A 464 14.97 -5.24 -6.63
N SER A 465 14.44 -4.49 -7.59
CA SER A 465 13.00 -4.21 -7.65
C SER A 465 12.24 -5.43 -8.18
N ALA A 466 11.02 -5.61 -7.68
CA ALA A 466 10.10 -6.59 -8.24
C ALA A 466 9.74 -6.29 -9.71
N THR A 467 9.96 -5.07 -10.19
CA THR A 467 9.76 -4.72 -11.60
C THR A 467 10.76 -5.37 -12.56
N GLY A 468 11.75 -6.11 -12.05
CA GLY A 468 12.85 -6.66 -12.85
C GLY A 468 14.07 -5.75 -12.96
N ARG A 469 14.00 -4.54 -12.40
CA ARG A 469 15.07 -3.55 -12.42
C ARG A 469 15.98 -3.67 -11.20
N ASP A 470 17.23 -3.31 -11.38
CA ASP A 470 18.21 -3.23 -10.30
C ASP A 470 18.70 -1.79 -10.19
N TYR A 471 18.67 -1.23 -8.98
CA TYR A 471 19.00 0.15 -8.67
C TYR A 471 20.27 0.23 -7.83
N PHE A 472 21.14 1.17 -8.17
CA PHE A 472 22.34 1.49 -7.41
C PHE A 472 22.02 2.57 -6.38
N VAL A 473 22.00 2.18 -5.10
CA VAL A 473 21.70 3.10 -4.01
C VAL A 473 22.88 4.06 -3.80
N PRO A 474 22.65 5.39 -3.74
CA PRO A 474 23.68 6.35 -3.40
C PRO A 474 24.07 6.22 -1.93
N VAL A 475 25.24 5.62 -1.67
CA VAL A 475 25.80 5.48 -0.33
C VAL A 475 26.51 6.76 0.08
N LEU A 476 26.14 7.34 1.23
CA LEU A 476 26.62 8.66 1.67
C LEU A 476 28.13 8.68 1.97
N LYS A 477 28.66 7.62 2.58
CA LYS A 477 30.09 7.47 2.85
C LYS A 477 30.93 7.48 1.57
N ASP A 478 30.44 6.84 0.52
CA ASP A 478 31.06 6.83 -0.80
C ASP A 478 31.09 8.23 -1.43
N ILE A 479 29.96 8.94 -1.35
CA ILE A 479 29.84 10.32 -1.85
C ILE A 479 30.83 11.24 -1.12
N LYS A 480 30.95 11.10 0.21
CA LYS A 480 31.93 11.85 1.02
C LYS A 480 33.36 11.55 0.60
N GLN A 481 33.74 10.28 0.52
CA GLN A 481 35.11 9.87 0.19
C GLN A 481 35.54 10.31 -1.22
N LYS A 482 34.60 10.26 -2.17
CA LYS A 482 34.85 10.64 -3.56
C LYS A 482 34.71 12.15 -3.80
N GLY A 483 34.10 12.88 -2.87
CA GLY A 483 33.80 14.31 -3.00
C GLY A 483 32.80 14.61 -4.10
N THR A 484 31.84 13.71 -4.33
CA THR A 484 30.88 13.76 -5.45
C THR A 484 29.51 14.26 -5.02
N TRP A 485 29.46 15.18 -4.05
CA TRP A 485 28.21 15.83 -3.65
C TRP A 485 27.61 16.59 -4.83
N GLU A 486 26.30 16.56 -4.97
CA GLU A 486 25.60 17.26 -6.05
C GLU A 486 25.77 18.78 -5.96
N SER A 487 25.88 19.30 -4.73
CA SER A 487 26.12 20.73 -4.48
C SER A 487 26.91 20.95 -3.18
N PRO A 488 27.52 22.15 -3.02
CA PRO A 488 28.10 22.54 -1.74
C PRO A 488 27.10 22.53 -0.59
N ASP A 489 25.82 22.85 -0.85
CA ASP A 489 24.77 22.84 0.16
C ASP A 489 24.48 21.41 0.64
N ALA A 490 24.50 20.43 -0.27
CA ALA A 490 24.36 19.02 0.08
C ALA A 490 25.53 18.53 0.96
N GLU A 491 26.77 18.88 0.64
CA GLU A 491 27.94 18.57 1.48
C GLU A 491 27.82 19.21 2.87
N VAL A 492 27.41 20.48 2.93
CA VAL A 492 27.26 21.19 4.20
C VAL A 492 26.15 20.55 5.04
N ALA A 493 24.99 20.29 4.43
CA ALA A 493 23.83 19.74 5.12
C ALA A 493 24.07 18.31 5.63
N MET A 494 24.65 17.43 4.81
CA MET A 494 24.77 16.01 5.18
C MET A 494 26.05 15.71 5.96
N ASP A 495 27.18 16.35 5.65
CA ASP A 495 28.49 16.00 6.21
C ASP A 495 29.04 17.04 7.19
N LYS A 496 29.03 18.34 6.85
CA LYS A 496 29.69 19.35 7.68
C LYS A 496 28.92 19.70 8.95
N VAL A 497 27.60 19.56 8.93
CA VAL A 497 26.73 19.78 10.09
C VAL A 497 26.25 18.43 10.64
N GLY A 498 27.14 17.72 11.35
CA GLY A 498 26.87 16.37 11.86
C GLY A 498 25.60 16.25 12.72
N THR A 499 25.20 17.33 13.41
CA THR A 499 23.97 17.41 14.20
C THR A 499 22.69 17.11 13.40
N HIS A 500 22.70 17.26 12.07
CA HIS A 500 21.58 16.84 11.23
C HIS A 500 21.40 15.32 11.24
N MET A 501 22.50 14.55 11.15
CA MET A 501 22.44 13.08 11.21
C MET A 501 21.94 12.56 12.56
N ASP A 502 22.18 13.33 13.62
CA ASP A 502 21.80 12.96 14.99
C ASP A 502 20.34 13.32 15.33
N ASN A 503 19.76 14.38 14.73
CA ASN A 503 18.49 14.95 15.20
C ASN A 503 17.43 15.18 14.11
N MET A 504 17.77 15.02 12.83
CA MET A 504 16.83 15.23 11.73
C MET A 504 16.58 13.93 11.01
N GLU A 505 15.37 13.82 10.49
CA GLU A 505 15.05 12.78 9.53
C GLU A 505 15.50 13.17 8.14
N CYS A 506 15.95 12.20 7.34
CA CYS A 506 16.34 12.47 5.96
C CYS A 506 15.16 13.09 5.17
N TYR A 507 13.94 12.64 5.45
CA TYR A 507 12.73 13.15 4.82
C TYR A 507 12.37 14.59 5.23
N ALA A 508 12.98 15.17 6.27
CA ALA A 508 12.81 16.59 6.62
C ALA A 508 13.28 17.53 5.48
N CYS A 509 14.29 17.10 4.73
CA CYS A 509 14.82 17.82 3.57
C CYS A 509 14.50 17.14 2.24
N HIS A 510 14.48 15.80 2.20
CA HIS A 510 14.29 15.05 0.96
C HIS A 510 12.83 14.87 0.52
N SER A 511 11.86 15.20 1.39
CA SER A 511 10.45 15.31 0.97
C SER A 511 10.24 16.62 0.20
N ASN A 512 10.27 16.53 -1.13
CA ASN A 512 10.21 17.70 -2.04
C ASN A 512 8.95 18.57 -1.83
N TRP A 513 7.82 17.96 -1.48
CA TRP A 513 6.59 18.65 -1.11
C TRP A 513 5.68 17.76 -0.27
N ALA A 514 4.71 18.36 0.43
CA ALA A 514 3.62 17.63 1.08
C ALA A 514 2.27 18.31 0.81
N PRO A 515 1.16 17.54 0.68
CA PRO A 515 -0.17 18.12 0.51
C PRO A 515 -0.64 18.77 1.82
N GLN A 516 -0.83 20.09 1.81
CA GLN A 516 -1.28 20.84 2.98
C GLN A 516 -2.72 21.33 2.81
N CYS A 517 -3.64 20.81 3.66
CA CYS A 517 -5.03 21.26 3.70
C CYS A 517 -5.25 22.28 4.82
N TYR A 518 -5.49 23.53 4.44
CA TYR A 518 -5.84 24.60 5.37
C TYR A 518 -7.35 24.81 5.37
N GLY A 519 -7.97 24.73 6.55
CA GLY A 519 -9.42 24.81 6.69
C GLY A 519 -10.13 23.64 6.01
N CYS A 520 -9.63 22.42 6.21
CA CYS A 520 -10.40 21.20 6.00
C CYS A 520 -11.54 21.20 7.02
N HIS A 521 -12.79 21.26 6.54
CA HIS A 521 -13.98 21.22 7.38
C HIS A 521 -14.68 19.88 7.18
N VAL A 522 -14.91 19.15 8.25
CA VAL A 522 -15.73 17.94 8.25
C VAL A 522 -17.09 18.30 8.83
N THR A 523 -18.16 18.03 8.09
CA THR A 523 -19.54 18.18 8.59
C THR A 523 -20.16 16.79 8.72
N ALA A 524 -20.64 16.48 9.92
CA ALA A 524 -21.48 15.32 10.19
C ALA A 524 -22.94 15.78 10.34
N ASP A 525 -23.76 15.47 9.35
CA ASP A 525 -25.16 15.91 9.30
C ASP A 525 -26.10 14.77 9.71
N TYR A 526 -26.70 14.90 10.89
CA TYR A 526 -27.63 13.93 11.48
C TYR A 526 -29.11 14.26 11.21
N SER A 527 -29.41 15.30 10.42
CA SER A 527 -30.80 15.69 10.13
C SER A 527 -31.50 14.67 9.25
N ASP A 528 -32.84 14.65 9.31
CA ASP A 528 -33.70 14.00 8.31
C ASP A 528 -33.37 12.53 8.01
N GLY A 529 -32.88 11.78 9.00
CA GLY A 529 -32.52 10.36 8.84
C GLY A 529 -31.30 10.12 7.94
N LYS A 530 -30.48 11.15 7.71
CA LYS A 530 -29.22 11.02 6.98
C LYS A 530 -28.32 9.98 7.62
N SER A 531 -27.68 9.19 6.76
CA SER A 531 -26.82 8.08 7.17
C SER A 531 -25.68 7.86 6.16
N GLY A 532 -24.66 7.14 6.61
CA GLY A 532 -23.57 6.67 5.79
C GLY A 532 -23.24 5.22 6.07
N THR A 533 -22.52 4.58 5.15
CA THR A 533 -22.08 3.19 5.29
C THR A 533 -21.21 3.05 6.53
N ASP A 534 -21.49 2.04 7.33
CA ASP A 534 -20.66 1.67 8.46
C ASP A 534 -19.66 0.60 8.02
N TRP A 535 -18.46 1.03 7.64
CA TRP A 535 -17.46 0.10 7.14
C TRP A 535 -16.96 -0.88 8.22
N VAL A 536 -17.07 -0.51 9.50
CA VAL A 536 -16.75 -1.43 10.61
C VAL A 536 -17.82 -2.49 10.73
N ALA A 537 -19.11 -2.12 10.75
CA ALA A 537 -20.20 -3.08 10.80
C ALA A 537 -20.24 -3.97 9.54
N VAL A 538 -19.99 -3.41 8.35
CA VAL A 538 -19.85 -4.17 7.11
C VAL A 538 -18.77 -5.23 7.27
N GLY A 539 -17.53 -4.86 7.60
CA GLY A 539 -16.43 -5.82 7.79
C GLY A 539 -16.75 -6.90 8.82
N ASN A 540 -17.36 -6.53 9.95
CA ASN A 540 -17.79 -7.49 10.99
C ASN A 540 -18.90 -8.45 10.50
N SER A 541 -19.77 -8.01 9.59
CA SER A 541 -20.76 -8.91 8.98
C SER A 541 -20.10 -9.95 8.07
N PHE A 542 -19.02 -9.61 7.37
CA PHE A 542 -18.24 -10.57 6.59
C PHE A 542 -17.49 -11.55 7.50
N ALA A 543 -16.89 -11.06 8.60
CA ALA A 543 -16.28 -11.91 9.63
C ALA A 543 -17.29 -12.90 10.24
N ALA A 544 -18.57 -12.52 10.35
CA ALA A 544 -19.65 -13.38 10.80
C ALA A 544 -20.29 -14.27 9.71
N GLY A 545 -19.75 -14.26 8.48
CA GLY A 545 -20.28 -15.03 7.35
C GLY A 545 -21.59 -14.52 6.74
N GLN A 546 -21.99 -13.28 7.05
CA GLN A 546 -23.25 -12.67 6.59
C GLN A 546 -23.08 -11.82 5.33
N GLY A 547 -21.99 -11.05 5.23
CA GLY A 547 -21.67 -10.23 4.05
C GLY A 547 -22.66 -9.10 3.74
N ASP A 548 -23.11 -8.35 4.75
CA ASP A 548 -24.13 -7.31 4.58
C ASP A 548 -23.53 -5.92 4.27
N MET A 549 -23.60 -5.54 2.99
CA MET A 549 -23.17 -4.23 2.49
C MET A 549 -24.15 -3.09 2.78
N SER A 550 -25.34 -3.38 3.30
CA SER A 550 -26.40 -2.39 3.53
C SER A 550 -26.29 -1.67 4.87
N LEU A 551 -25.37 -2.11 5.74
CA LEU A 551 -25.17 -1.60 7.10
C LEU A 551 -24.75 -0.13 7.11
N LYS A 552 -25.43 0.65 7.95
CA LYS A 552 -25.29 2.11 8.03
C LYS A 552 -25.37 2.60 9.46
N THR A 553 -24.75 3.76 9.69
CA THR A 553 -24.91 4.55 10.91
C THR A 553 -25.60 5.88 10.64
N PRO A 554 -26.29 6.46 11.63
CA PRO A 554 -26.77 7.83 11.56
C PRO A 554 -25.63 8.82 11.27
N GLY A 555 -25.97 9.90 10.56
CA GLY A 555 -25.04 10.94 10.15
C GLY A 555 -24.54 10.76 8.72
N LYS A 556 -24.54 11.85 7.96
CA LYS A 556 -23.89 11.92 6.64
C LYS A 556 -22.66 12.81 6.74
N ILE A 557 -21.50 12.22 6.44
CA ILE A 557 -20.26 12.99 6.34
C ILE A 557 -20.16 13.71 5.01
N SER A 558 -19.75 14.97 5.07
CA SER A 558 -19.24 15.74 3.94
C SER A 558 -17.97 16.48 4.34
N GLU A 559 -17.09 16.71 3.36
CA GLU A 559 -15.85 17.45 3.54
C GLU A 559 -15.85 18.69 2.67
N GLY A 560 -15.55 19.83 3.27
CA GLY A 560 -15.21 21.08 2.60
C GLY A 560 -13.73 21.40 2.75
N ARG A 561 -13.16 22.14 1.80
CA ARG A 561 -11.79 22.65 1.90
C ARG A 561 -11.79 24.13 1.59
N ALA A 562 -11.33 24.93 2.54
CA ALA A 562 -11.17 26.35 2.33
C ALA A 562 -10.01 26.60 1.36
N TYR A 563 -8.86 25.96 1.59
CA TYR A 563 -7.67 26.11 0.77
C TYR A 563 -6.78 24.87 0.83
N LEU A 564 -6.22 24.48 -0.30
CA LEU A 564 -5.32 23.32 -0.42
C LEU A 564 -4.11 23.75 -1.26
N ARG A 565 -2.90 23.55 -0.74
CA ARG A 565 -1.64 23.91 -1.40
C ARG A 565 -0.60 22.79 -1.27
N TRP A 566 0.33 22.73 -2.22
CA TRP A 566 1.57 21.99 -2.07
C TRP A 566 2.62 22.96 -1.54
N GLU A 567 3.34 22.55 -0.52
CA GLU A 567 4.43 23.32 0.08
C GLU A 567 5.49 22.39 0.61
N ASN A 568 6.63 22.96 0.98
CA ASN A 568 7.60 22.28 1.80
C ASN A 568 6.90 21.75 3.07
N PRO A 569 7.18 20.51 3.49
CA PRO A 569 6.63 19.95 4.70
C PRO A 569 6.88 20.85 5.92
N ILE A 570 5.89 20.95 6.80
CA ILE A 570 6.07 21.58 8.10
C ILE A 570 6.92 20.63 8.94
N LEU A 571 8.07 21.12 9.40
CA LEU A 571 8.96 20.35 10.28
C LEU A 571 8.40 20.28 11.70
N GLY A 572 8.55 19.14 12.34
CA GLY A 572 8.08 18.89 13.69
C GLY A 572 8.72 17.65 14.29
N VAL A 573 8.70 17.51 15.61
CA VAL A 573 9.35 16.36 16.25
C VAL A 573 8.47 15.11 16.12
N ASN A 574 9.01 14.04 15.56
CA ASN A 574 8.35 12.76 15.34
C ASN A 574 8.36 11.86 16.60
N GLY A 575 7.97 10.59 16.44
CA GLY A 575 7.92 9.63 17.54
C GLY A 575 9.30 9.12 17.99
N GLU A 576 10.31 9.13 17.11
CA GLU A 576 11.73 8.91 17.45
C GLU A 576 12.39 10.11 18.15
N GLY A 577 11.71 11.26 18.24
CA GLY A 577 12.29 12.47 18.82
C GLY A 577 13.17 13.27 17.84
N ARG A 578 13.11 12.96 16.54
CA ARG A 578 13.82 13.63 15.44
C ARG A 578 12.90 14.63 14.72
N VAL A 579 13.50 15.60 14.04
CA VAL A 579 12.81 16.69 13.28
C VAL A 579 12.34 16.24 11.90
#